data_AF-A0A1S8RR13-F1
#
_entry.id   AF-A0A1S8RR13-F1
#
_cell.length_a   1.000
_cell.length_b   1.000
_cell.length_c   1.000
_cell.angle_alpha   90.00
_cell.angle_beta   90.00
_cell.angle_gamma   90.00
#
_symmetry.space_group_name_H-M   'P 1'
#
loop_
_entity.id
_entity.type
_entity.pdbx_description
1 polymer ?
#
loop_
_entity_poly.entity_id
_entity_poly.type
_entity_poly.pdbx_seq_one_letter_code
_entity_poly.pdbx_strand_id
1 'polypeptide(L)' 'MFFNNEMLKDENDAMFELIATLYPKAMEIAFKIKDYIKKVYDGDIPKDELTYLAVHINRLQSYNEINNSFIILISINFI' A
#
# COMPACT_ATOMS: atom_id res chain seq x y z
N MET A 1 5.82 1.12 30.73
CA MET A 1 6.65 0.17 29.95
C MET A 1 7.20 0.97 28.79
N PHE A 2 8.47 1.39 28.88
CA PHE A 2 9.11 2.25 27.89
C PHE A 2 9.61 1.37 26.75
N PHE A 3 8.86 1.33 25.64
CA PHE A 3 9.40 0.81 24.40
C PHE A 3 10.37 1.86 23.88
N ASN A 4 11.66 1.54 23.88
CA ASN A 4 12.71 2.40 23.31
C ASN A 4 12.38 2.64 21.83
N ASN A 5 12.43 3.92 21.42
CA ASN A 5 12.19 4.33 20.03
C ASN A 5 13.05 3.60 18.99
N GLU A 6 14.22 3.08 19.38
CA GLU A 6 15.11 2.34 18.47
C GLU A 6 14.52 1.00 18.04
N MET A 7 13.91 0.23 18.96
CA MET A 7 13.27 -1.04 18.62
C MET A 7 12.05 -0.84 17.72
N LEU A 8 11.27 0.22 17.96
CA LEU A 8 10.11 0.57 17.14
C LEU A 8 10.52 0.97 15.72
N LYS A 9 11.65 1.65 15.57
CA LYS A 9 12.17 2.06 14.27
C LYS A 9 12.62 0.85 13.45
N ASP A 10 13.32 -0.10 14.06
CA ASP A 10 13.77 -1.32 13.40
C ASP A 10 12.58 -2.18 12.94
N GLU A 11 11.52 -2.28 13.76
CA GLU A 11 10.28 -2.98 13.39
C GLU A 11 9.56 -2.32 12.21
N ASN A 12 9.48 -0.98 12.19
CA ASN A 12 8.87 -0.23 11.11
C ASN A 12 9.64 -0.37 9.79
N ASP A 13 10.97 -0.39 9.87
CA ASP A 13 11.83 -0.60 8.72
C ASP A 13 11.63 -2.00 8.12
N ALA A 14 11.56 -3.03 8.96
CA ALA A 14 11.27 -4.40 8.55
C ALA A 14 9.87 -4.56 7.94
N MET A 15 8.85 -3.93 8.53
CA MET A 15 7.48 -3.94 7.98
C MET A 15 7.41 -3.29 6.60
N PHE A 16 8.07 -2.15 6.42
CA PHE A 16 8.13 -1.49 5.12
C PHE A 16 8.78 -2.37 4.06
N GLU A 17 9.91 -3.00 4.37
CA GLU A 17 10.62 -3.89 3.43
C GLU A 17 9.77 -5.10 3.07
N LEU A 18 9.08 -5.68 4.07
CA LEU A 18 8.13 -6.76 3.86
C LEU A 18 7.00 -6.35 2.90
N ILE A 19 6.37 -5.19 3.14
CA ILE A 19 5.27 -4.70 2.29
C ILE A 19 5.77 -4.32 0.89
N ALA A 20 6.96 -3.74 0.75
CA ALA A 20 7.60 -3.50 -0.54
C ALA A 20 7.85 -4.78 -1.33
N THR A 21 8.18 -5.86 -0.63
CA THR A 21 8.39 -7.18 -1.25
C THR A 21 7.06 -7.85 -1.62
N LEU A 22 6.07 -7.83 -0.74
CA LEU A 22 4.79 -8.50 -0.95
C LEU A 22 3.89 -7.77 -1.96
N TYR A 23 3.86 -6.44 -1.92
CA TYR A 23 2.93 -5.60 -2.69
C TYR A 23 3.66 -4.52 -3.50
N PRO A 24 4.58 -4.89 -4.41
CA PRO A 24 5.43 -3.93 -5.12
C PRO A 24 4.63 -2.91 -5.94
N LYS A 25 3.51 -3.33 -6.56
CA LYS A 25 2.61 -2.43 -7.31
C LYS A 25 1.94 -1.40 -6.41
N ALA A 26 1.49 -1.81 -5.23
CA ALA A 26 0.84 -0.91 -4.29
C ALA A 26 1.84 0.10 -3.70
N MET A 27 3.08 -0.35 -3.45
CA MET A 27 4.17 0.52 -3.03
C MET A 27 4.59 1.53 -4.10
N GLU A 28 4.66 1.13 -5.37
CA GLU A 28 4.91 2.06 -6.48
C GLU A 28 3.86 3.19 -6.51
N ILE A 29 2.58 2.84 -6.32
CA ILE A 29 1.49 3.82 -6.29
C ILE A 29 1.61 4.73 -5.04
N ALA A 30 1.93 4.16 -3.88
CA ALA A 30 2.15 4.92 -2.65
C ALA A 30 3.29 5.95 -2.82
N PHE A 31 4.38 5.59 -3.49
CA PHE A 31 5.47 6.53 -3.81
C PHE A 31 5.03 7.65 -4.76
N LYS A 32 4.24 7.35 -5.80
CA LYS A 32 3.70 8.39 -6.68
C LYS A 32 2.82 9.39 -5.92
N ILE A 33 2.04 8.91 -4.95
CA ILE A 33 1.22 9.76 -4.07
C ILE A 33 2.11 10.62 -3.17
N LYS A 34 3.18 10.05 -2.60
CA LYS A 34 4.19 10.79 -1.83
C LYS A 34 4.82 11.91 -2.65
N ASP A 35 5.26 11.62 -3.86
CA ASP A 35 5.88 12.62 -4.76
C ASP A 35 4.91 13.75 -5.10
N TYR A 36 3.63 13.42 -5.31
CA TYR A 36 2.58 14.41 -5.55
C TYR A 36 2.36 15.31 -4.34
N ILE A 37 2.23 14.74 -3.14
CA ILE A 37 2.02 15.50 -1.90
C ILE A 37 3.20 16.42 -1.64
N LYS A 38 4.43 15.94 -1.83
CA LYS A 38 5.65 16.76 -1.72
C LYS A 38 5.65 17.91 -2.71
N LYS A 39 5.26 17.67 -3.95
CA LYS A 39 5.24 18.71 -4.99
C LYS A 39 4.19 19.79 -4.72
N VAL A 40 3.02 19.43 -4.20
CA VAL A 40 1.88 20.36 -4.07
C VAL A 40 1.87 21.07 -2.72
N TYR A 41 2.26 20.38 -1.66
CA TYR A 41 2.10 20.86 -0.27
C TYR A 41 3.42 21.02 0.47
N ASP A 42 4.57 20.72 -0.15
CA ASP A 42 5.89 20.64 0.49
C ASP A 42 5.92 19.70 1.72
N GLY A 43 4.97 18.76 1.77
CA GLY A 43 4.84 17.77 2.83
C GLY A 43 5.62 16.50 2.50
N ASP A 44 6.31 15.94 3.49
CA ASP A 44 6.89 14.60 3.38
C ASP A 44 5.97 13.58 4.06
N ILE A 45 5.94 12.36 3.49
CA ILE A 45 5.20 11.24 4.06
C ILE A 45 6.20 10.32 4.76
N PRO A 46 6.06 10.11 6.08
CA PRO A 46 6.85 9.15 6.84
C PRO A 46 6.74 7.74 6.28
N LYS A 47 7.78 6.95 6.52
CA LYS A 47 7.87 5.56 6.06
C LYS A 47 6.67 4.71 6.52
N ASP A 48 6.26 4.88 7.76
CA ASP A 48 5.13 4.15 8.38
C ASP A 48 3.80 4.45 7.68
N GLU A 49 3.55 5.73 7.38
CA GLU A 49 2.35 6.16 6.65
C GLU A 49 2.37 5.65 5.21
N LEU A 50 3.55 5.59 4.58
CA LEU A 50 3.71 5.01 3.25
C LEU A 50 3.39 3.50 3.25
N THR A 51 3.88 2.76 4.25
CA THR A 51 3.58 1.34 4.46
C THR A 51 2.07 1.14 4.63
N TYR A 52 1.44 1.95 5.50
CA TYR A 52 0.01 1.90 5.73
C TYR A 52 -0.78 2.18 4.45
N LEU A 53 -0.39 3.21 3.70
CA LEU A 53 -1.02 3.58 2.43
C LEU A 53 -0.94 2.45 1.41
N ALA A 54 0.22 1.82 1.26
CA ALA A 54 0.41 0.70 0.35
C ALA A 54 -0.49 -0.50 0.70
N VAL A 55 -0.66 -0.81 1.99
CA VAL A 55 -1.61 -1.85 2.43
C VAL A 55 -3.04 -1.51 2.00
N HIS A 56 -3.47 -0.25 2.12
CA HIS A 56 -4.82 0.18 1.72
C HIS A 56 -5.02 0.12 0.20
N ILE A 57 -4.02 0.55 -0.56
CA ILE A 57 -4.03 0.44 -2.03
C ILE A 57 -4.15 -1.03 -2.44
N ASN A 58 -3.36 -1.91 -1.84
CA ASN A 58 -3.42 -3.34 -2.15
C ASN A 58 -4.81 -3.93 -1.85
N ARG A 59 -5.42 -3.59 -0.69
CA ARG A 59 -6.80 -4.01 -0.37
C ARG A 59 -7.80 -3.57 -1.44
N LEU A 60 -7.73 -2.31 -1.88
CA LEU A 60 -8.60 -1.78 -2.93
C LEU A 60 -8.40 -2.49 -4.27
N GLN A 61 -7.15 -2.78 -4.65
CA GLN A 61 -6.85 -3.56 -5.85
C GLN A 61 -7.44 -4.96 -5.78
N SER A 62 -7.29 -5.66 -4.65
CA SER A 62 -7.87 -6.99 -4.46
C SER A 62 -9.39 -6.98 -4.56
N TYR A 63 -10.09 -5.97 -4.02
CA TYR A 63 -11.53 -5.83 -4.20
C TYR A 63 -11.92 -5.64 -5.67
N ASN A 64 -11.19 -4.81 -6.41
CA ASN A 64 -11.46 -4.57 -7.83
C ASN A 64 -11.19 -5.80 -8.70
N GLU A 65 -10.16 -6.58 -8.39
CA GLU A 65 -9.87 -7.85 -9.07
C GLU A 65 -11.00 -8.85 -8.85
N ILE A 66 -11.46 -9.03 -7.60
CA ILE A 66 -12.60 -9.91 -7.27
C ILE A 66 -13.86 -9.47 -8.03
N ASN A 67 -14.17 -8.18 -8.04
CA ASN A 67 -15.35 -7.65 -8.73
C ASN A 67 -15.27 -7.88 -10.24
N ASN A 68 -14.09 -7.65 -10.85
CA ASN A 68 -13.88 -7.90 -12.28
C ASN A 68 -13.96 -9.39 -12.62
N SER A 69 -13.39 -10.28 -11.79
CA SER A 69 -13.52 -11.73 -11.96
C SER A 69 -14.97 -12.19 -11.90
N PHE A 70 -15.77 -11.63 -10.99
CA PHE A 70 -17.19 -11.95 -10.88
C PHE A 70 -17.98 -11.51 -12.12
N ILE A 71 -17.72 -10.30 -12.63
CA ILE A 71 -18.34 -9.79 -13.86
C ILE A 71 -17.98 -10.65 -15.08
N ILE A 72 -16.71 -11.05 -15.20
CA ILE A 72 -16.25 -11.95 -16.27
C ILE A 72 -16.97 -13.31 -16.17
N LEU A 73 -17.08 -13.87 -14.96
CA LEU A 73 -17.74 -15.16 -14.75
C LEU A 73 -19.23 -15.11 -15.14
N ILE A 74 -19.92 -14.03 -14.80
CA ILE A 74 -21.32 -13.81 -15.21
C ILE A 74 -21.38 -13.69 -16.74
N SER A 75 -20.53 -12.87 -17.35
CA SER A 75 -20.55 -12.64 -18.80
C SER A 75 -20.30 -13.92 -19.63
N ILE A 76 -19.51 -14.86 -19.11
CA ILE A 76 -19.23 -16.16 -19.78
C ILE A 76 -20.40 -17.15 -19.61
N ASN A 77 -21.09 -17.17 -18.47
CA ASN A 77 -22.19 -18.13 -18.21
C ASN A 77 -23.53 -17.76 -18.86
N PHE A 78 -23.63 -16.58 -19.49
CA PHE A 78 -24.84 -16.13 -20.22
C PHE A 78 -24.68 -16.19 -21.75
N ILE A 79 -23.65 -16.89 -22.24
CA ILE A 79 -23.45 -17.28 -23.66
C ILE A 79 -23.61 -18.80 -23.75
#